data_AF-A0A651ERE7-F1
#
_entry.id   AF-A0A651ERE7-F1
#
_cell.length_a   1.000
_cell.length_b   1.000
_cell.length_c   1.000
_cell.angle_alpha   90.00
_cell.angle_beta   90.00
_cell.angle_gamma   90.00
#
_symmetry.space_group_name_H-M   'P 1'
#
loop_
_entity.id
_entity.type
_entity.pdbx_description
1 polymer ?
#
loop_
_entity_poly.entity_id
_entity_poly.type
_entity_poly.pdbx_seq_one_letter_code
_entity_poly.pdbx_strand_id
1 'polypeptide(L)' 'MQAIQIIRCPNCGSLAERFHVLGSHTLQVQTQCATCDYLMITCSQTGNVVEAYAPGLPMRS' A
#
# COMPACT_ATOMS: atom_id res chain seq x y z
N MET A 1 -2.67 9.04 -15.00
CA MET A 1 -3.47 9.79 -14.00
C MET A 1 -3.27 9.10 -12.66
N GLN A 2 -3.04 9.81 -11.57
CA GLN A 2 -2.83 9.21 -10.24
C GLN A 2 -3.98 9.61 -9.32
N ALA A 3 -4.71 8.63 -8.78
CA ALA A 3 -5.76 8.86 -7.80
C ALA A 3 -5.25 8.43 -6.42
N ILE A 4 -5.43 9.31 -5.43
CA ILE A 4 -5.03 9.06 -4.04
C ILE A 4 -6.29 8.73 -3.22
N GLN A 5 -6.23 7.65 -2.45
CA GLN A 5 -7.25 7.24 -1.51
C GLN A 5 -6.64 7.14 -0.11
N ILE A 6 -7.36 7.65 0.89
CA ILE A 6 -6.98 7.44 2.29
C ILE A 6 -7.71 6.20 2.81
N ILE A 7 -6.96 5.24 3.32
CA ILE A 7 -7.48 3.96 3.85
C ILE A 7 -6.90 3.67 5.24
N ARG A 8 -7.38 2.60 5.89
CA ARG A 8 -6.71 2.05 7.07
C ARG A 8 -5.55 1.14 6.63
N CYS A 9 -4.41 1.28 7.29
CA CYS A 9 -3.25 0.44 7.11
C CYS A 9 -3.60 -1.00 7.45
N PRO A 10 -3.34 -1.97 6.56
CA PRO A 10 -3.63 -3.38 6.81
C PRO A 10 -2.71 -4.00 7.86
N ASN A 11 -1.56 -3.37 8.16
CA ASN A 11 -0.66 -3.81 9.20
C ASN A 11 -1.08 -3.25 10.57
N CYS A 12 -1.08 -1.92 10.75
CA CYS A 12 -1.25 -1.30 12.08
C CYS A 12 -2.61 -0.62 12.32
N GLY A 13 -3.48 -0.52 11.32
CA GLY A 13 -4.80 0.13 11.43
C GLY A 13 -4.82 1.67 11.39
N SER A 14 -3.66 2.33 11.43
CA SER A 14 -3.53 3.79 11.25
C SER A 14 -3.92 4.24 9.84
N LEU A 15 -4.01 5.55 9.61
CA LEU A 15 -4.24 6.07 8.26
C LEU A 15 -3.06 5.75 7.33
N ALA A 16 -3.39 5.36 6.11
CA ALA A 16 -2.46 5.02 5.05
C ALA A 16 -2.96 5.59 3.72
N GLU A 17 -2.04 5.76 2.79
CA GLU A 17 -2.31 6.27 1.46
C GLU A 17 -2.28 5.12 0.46
N ARG A 18 -3.24 5.12 -0.47
CA ARG A 18 -3.27 4.22 -1.61
C ARG A 18 -3.26 5.02 -2.90
N PHE A 19 -2.25 4.80 -3.72
CA PHE A 19 -2.05 5.41 -5.02
C PHE A 19 -2.39 4.41 -6.12
N HIS A 20 -3.27 4.81 -7.03
CA HIS A 20 -3.50 4.10 -8.27
C HIS A 20 -2.66 4.75 -9.37
N VAL A 21 -1.57 4.10 -9.75
CA VAL A 21 -0.68 4.56 -10.83
C VAL A 21 -1.18 3.93 -12.12
N LEU A 22 -1.96 4.69 -12.88
CA LEU A 22 -2.46 4.33 -14.19
C LEU A 22 -1.60 5.04 -15.26
N GLY A 23 -0.56 4.36 -15.71
CA GLY A 23 0.27 4.73 -16.86
C GLY A 23 -0.07 3.90 -18.10
N SER A 24 0.44 4.31 -19.26
CA SER A 24 0.22 3.60 -20.53
C SER A 24 0.77 2.17 -20.55
N HIS A 25 1.82 1.88 -19.75
CA HIS A 25 2.48 0.58 -19.67
C HIS A 25 2.56 0.01 -18.24
N THR A 26 2.19 0.81 -17.23
CA THR A 26 2.36 0.46 -15.82
C THR A 26 1.05 0.69 -15.09
N LEU A 27 0.41 -0.40 -14.67
CA LEU A 27 -0.83 -0.38 -13.90
C LEU A 27 -0.56 -0.98 -12.53
N GLN A 28 -0.35 -0.11 -11.54
CA GLN A 28 0.05 -0.51 -10.18
C GLN A 28 -0.81 0.17 -9.13
N VAL A 29 -1.02 -0.54 -8.03
CA VAL A 29 -1.61 0.00 -6.80
C VAL A 29 -0.55 -0.05 -5.72
N GLN A 30 -0.16 1.12 -5.22
CA GLN A 30 0.78 1.28 -4.12
C GLN A 30 0.00 1.69 -2.86
N THR A 31 0.18 0.95 -1.77
CA THR A 31 -0.35 1.30 -0.44
C THR A 31 0.83 1.54 0.48
N GLN A 32 0.88 2.69 1.15
CA GLN A 32 1.95 3.04 2.09
C GLN A 32 1.41 3.62 3.40
N CYS A 33 2.07 3.32 4.52
CA CYS A 33 1.73 3.86 5.83
C CYS A 33 2.95 4.46 6.51
N ALA A 34 2.90 5.76 6.80
CA ALA A 34 3.96 6.47 7.50
C ALA A 34 4.06 6.14 9.00
N THR A 35 3.07 5.44 9.59
CA THR A 35 3.09 5.11 11.03
C THR A 35 3.92 3.87 11.35
N CYS A 36 3.87 2.87 10.49
CA CYS A 36 4.52 1.58 10.72
C CYS A 36 5.38 1.15 9.53
N ASP A 37 5.73 2.08 8.65
CA ASP A 37 6.51 1.86 7.44
C ASP A 37 5.99 0.73 6.54
N TYR A 38 4.69 0.46 6.55
CA TYR A 38 4.09 -0.56 5.69
C TYR A 38 4.12 -0.09 4.24
N LEU A 39 4.54 -0.96 3.31
CA LEU A 39 4.49 -0.75 1.87
C LEU A 39 3.95 -2.00 1.16
N MET A 40 3.04 -1.82 0.23
CA MET A 40 2.59 -2.88 -0.67
C MET A 40 2.32 -2.32 -2.06
N ILE A 41 2.98 -2.88 -3.06
CA ILE A 41 2.80 -2.57 -4.47
C ILE A 41 2.26 -3.82 -5.16
N THR A 42 1.13 -3.68 -5.83
CA THR A 42 0.48 -4.77 -6.57
C THR A 42 0.23 -4.35 -8.01
N CYS A 43 0.22 -5.32 -8.93
CA CYS A 43 -0.28 -5.11 -10.27
C CYS A 43 -1.79 -4.89 -10.22
N SER A 44 -2.31 -3.78 -10.74
CA SER A 44 -3.74 -3.49 -10.64
C SER A 44 -4.60 -4.38 -11.54
N GLN A 45 -4.01 -5.08 -12.52
CA GLN A 45 -4.73 -6.00 -13.41
C GLN A 45 -4.85 -7.40 -12.79
N THR A 46 -3.75 -7.93 -12.24
CA THR A 46 -3.67 -9.32 -11.77
C THR A 46 -3.79 -9.45 -10.26
N GLY A 47 -3.58 -8.37 -9.50
CA GLY A 47 -3.47 -8.39 -8.05
C GLY A 47 -2.15 -8.98 -7.53
N ASN A 48 -1.25 -9.43 -8.41
CA ASN A 48 0.03 -10.01 -8.00
C ASN A 48 0.86 -8.97 -7.25
N VAL A 49 1.52 -9.42 -6.18
CA VAL A 49 2.47 -8.61 -5.42
C VAL A 49 3.70 -8.36 -6.28
N VAL A 50 4.04 -7.09 -6.45
CA VAL A 50 5.27 -6.64 -7.10
C VAL A 50 6.34 -6.44 -6.03
N GLU A 51 5.97 -5.77 -4.94
CA GLU A 51 6.84 -5.50 -3.80
C GLU A 51 5.99 -5.39 -2.53
N ALA A 52 6.50 -5.90 -1.41
CA ALA A 52 5.83 -5.79 -0.12
C ALA A 52 6.84 -5.70 1.02
N TYR A 53 6.54 -4.84 1.97
CA TYR A 53 7.26 -4.68 3.23
C TYR A 53 6.27 -4.44 4.36
N ALA A 54 6.36 -5.26 5.40
CA ALA A 54 5.47 -5.22 6.55
C ALA A 54 6.29 -5.37 7.84
N PRO A 55 6.50 -4.27 8.59
CA PRO A 55 7.20 -4.35 9.87
C PRO A 55 6.43 -5.11 10.94
N GLY A 56 7.17 -5.82 11.79
CA GLY A 56 6.60 -6.42 12.99
C GLY A 56 6.07 -5.34 13.93
N LEU A 57 4.83 -5.50 14.39
CA LEU A 57 4.22 -4.59 15.35
C LEU A 57 4.54 -5.03 16.78
N PRO A 58 4.81 -4.10 17.70
CA PRO A 58 4.95 -4.45 19.11
C PRO A 58 3.62 -5.01 19.62
N MET A 59 3.67 -6.14 20.34
CA MET A 59 2.51 -6.60 21.10
C MET A 59 2.21 -5.53 22.15
N ARG A 60 1.00 -4.98 22.11
CA ARG A 60 0.51 -4.13 23.20
C ARG A 60 0.17 -5.05 24.37
N SER A 61 0.98 -4.97 25.43
CA SER A 61 0.76 -5.61 26.73
C SER A 61 -0.46 -5.02 27.44
#